data_AF-A0A1I0CDL8-F1
#
_entry.id   AF-A0A1I0CDL8-F1
#
_cell.length_a   1.000
_cell.length_b   1.000
_cell.length_c   1.000
_cell.angle_alpha   90.00
_cell.angle_beta   90.00
_cell.angle_gamma   90.00
#
_symmetry.space_group_name_H-M   'P 1'
#
loop_
_entity.id
_entity.type
_entity.pdbx_description
1 polymer ?
#
loop_
_entity_poly.entity_id
_entity_poly.type
_entity_poly.pdbx_seq_one_letter_code
_entity_poly.pdbx_strand_id
1 'polypeptide(L)' 'MAVEFISVKCPSCGADLSVEHGRGITYCNYCETKILIQNDREHV' A
#
# COMPACT_ATOMS: atom_id res chain seq x y z
N MET A 1 -4.47 18.69 6.15
CA MET A 1 -3.65 17.47 6.19
C MET A 1 -3.76 16.82 4.83
N ALA A 2 -2.70 16.81 4.03
CA ALA A 2 -2.71 16.19 2.71
C ALA A 2 -2.41 14.70 2.87
N VAL A 3 -3.40 13.85 2.59
CA VAL A 3 -3.19 12.41 2.46
C VAL A 3 -2.55 12.16 1.10
N GLU A 4 -1.31 11.66 1.09
CA GLU A 4 -0.66 11.24 -0.14
C GLU A 4 -1.18 9.84 -0.50
N PHE A 5 -1.54 9.61 -1.76
CA PHE A 5 -1.93 8.29 -2.25
C PHE A 5 -0.85 7.79 -3.20
N ILE A 6 -0.38 6.56 -2.99
CA ILE A 6 0.58 5.91 -3.87
C ILE A 6 -0.10 4.78 -4.64
N SER A 7 0.26 4.66 -5.91
CA SER A 7 -0.14 3.55 -6.77
C SER A 7 0.82 2.39 -6.52
N VAL A 8 0.35 1.34 -5.86
CA VAL A 8 1.14 0.11 -5.66
C VAL A 8 0.57 -0.99 -6.52
N LYS A 9 1.43 -1.79 -7.15
CA LYS A 9 0.97 -3.03 -7.76
C LYS A 9 0.93 -4.13 -6.71
N CYS A 10 -0.17 -4.86 -6.68
CA CYS A 10 -0.28 -6.05 -5.87
C CYS A 10 0.75 -7.09 -6.36
N PRO A 11 1.67 -7.58 -5.52
CA PRO A 11 2.63 -8.61 -5.92
C PRO A 11 1.99 -9.99 -6.15
N SER A 12 0.74 -10.18 -5.71
CA SER A 12 0.02 -11.45 -5.82
C SER A 12 -0.78 -11.57 -7.12
N CYS A 13 -1.53 -10.53 -7.51
CA CYS A 13 -2.36 -10.55 -8.73
C CYS A 13 -1.90 -9.57 -9.83
N GLY A 14 -1.00 -8.63 -9.52
CA GLY A 14 -0.54 -7.61 -10.46
C GLY A 14 -1.50 -6.41 -10.65
N ALA A 15 -2.62 -6.37 -9.92
CA ALA A 15 -3.57 -5.26 -9.97
C ALA A 15 -2.97 -3.97 -9.39
N ASP A 16 -3.31 -2.83 -9.96
CA ASP A 16 -3.02 -1.52 -9.41
C ASP A 16 -3.96 -1.21 -8.24
N LEU A 17 -3.37 -0.84 -7.10
CA LEU A 17 -4.07 -0.48 -5.88
C LEU A 17 -3.60 0.92 -5.47
N SER A 18 -4.57 1.81 -5.28
CA SER A 18 -4.29 3.13 -4.71
C SER A 18 -4.36 3.03 -3.19
N VAL A 19 -3.24 3.28 -2.52
CA VAL A 19 -3.12 3.10 -1.06
C VAL A 19 -2.63 4.40 -0.44
N GLU A 20 -3.16 4.72 0.73
CA GLU A 20 -2.77 5.92 1.48
C GLU A 20 -1.35 5.76 2.02
N HIS A 21 -0.47 6.69 1.66
CA HIS A 21 0.89 6.81 2.15
C HIS A 21 0.81 7.04 3.68
N GLY A 22 1.33 6.09 4.45
CA GLY A 22 1.27 6.09 5.91
C GLY A 22 0.31 5.06 6.53
N ARG A 23 -0.50 4.35 5.73
CA ARG A 23 -1.16 3.12 6.23
C ARG A 23 -0.16 1.98 6.26
N GLY A 24 0.02 1.34 7.42
CA GLY A 24 0.92 0.18 7.56
C GLY A 24 0.44 -1.08 6.85
N ILE A 25 -0.87 -1.20 6.59
CA ILE A 25 -1.50 -2.41 6.06
C ILE A 25 -2.65 -2.02 5.12
N THR A 26 -2.74 -2.67 3.97
CA THR A 26 -3.88 -2.61 3.06
C THR A 26 -4.27 -4.01 2.60
N TYR A 27 -5.50 -4.16 2.10
CA TYR A 27 -5.98 -5.41 1.52
C TYR A 27 -6.28 -5.19 0.05
N CYS A 28 -5.81 -6.10 -0.80
CA CYS A 28 -6.14 -6.07 -2.22
C CYS A 28 -7.61 -6.47 -2.40
N ASN A 29 -8.43 -5.61 -3.00
CA ASN A 29 -9.84 -5.95 -3.30
C ASN A 29 -10.00 -7.01 -4.41
N TYR A 30 -8.93 -7.33 -5.14
CA TYR A 30 -8.98 -8.30 -6.23
C TYR A 30 -8.71 -9.73 -5.79
N CYS A 31 -7.71 -9.92 -4.93
CA CYS A 31 -7.25 -11.25 -4.50
C CYS A 31 -7.23 -11.41 -2.98
N GLU A 32 -7.79 -10.44 -2.25
CA GLU A 32 -7.89 -10.41 -0.78
C GLU A 32 -6.52 -10.55 -0.08
N THR A 33 -5.45 -10.33 -0.83
CA THR A 33 -4.08 -10.41 -0.33
C THR A 33 -3.79 -9.23 0.58
N LYS A 34 -3.28 -9.53 1.77
CA LYS A 34 -2.76 -8.54 2.70
C LYS A 34 -1.44 -7.98 2.17
N ILE A 35 -1.40 -6.68 1.93
CA ILE A 35 -0.19 -5.97 1.51
C ILE A 35 0.26 -5.10 2.67
N LEU A 36 1.49 -5.33 3.10
CA LEU A 36 2.15 -4.52 4.13
C LEU A 36 2.86 -3.36 3.44
N ILE A 37 2.44 -2.14 3.77
CA ILE A 37 3.07 -0.92 3.26
C ILE A 37 3.90 -0.38 4.40
N GLN A 38 5.18 -0.74 4.43
CA GLN A 38 6.09 -0.21 5.45
C GLN A 38 6.54 1.17 5.00
N ASN A 39 6.13 2.20 5.74
CA ASN A 39 6.72 3.52 5.64
C ASN A 39 8.09 3.46 6.33
N ASP A 40 9.09 2.99 5.58
CA ASP A 40 10.50 3.04 5.97
C ASP A 40 10.98 4.50 5.91
N ARG A 41 10.52 5.30 6.88
CA ARG A 41 11.12 6.60 7.22
C ARG A 41 11.77 6.52 8.59
N GLU A 42 12.41 5.39 8.88
CA GLU A 42 13.45 5.30 9.90
C GLU A 42 14.76 5.79 9.29
N HIS A 43 14.83 7.07 8.90
CA HIS A 43 16.12 7.71 8.71
C HIS A 43 16.53 8.30 10.06
N VAL A 44 17.40 7.52 10.72
CA VAL A 44 18.30 7.86 11.82
C VAL A 44 18.80 9.30 11.78
#